data_AF-A0A8T4Z0A6-F1
#
_entry.id   AF-A0A8T4Z0A6-F1
#
_cell.length_a   1.000
_cell.length_b   1.000
_cell.length_c   1.000
_cell.angle_alpha   90.00
_cell.angle_beta   90.00
_cell.angle_gamma   90.00
#
_symmetry.space_group_name_H-M   'P 1'
#
loop_
_entity.id
_entity.type
_entity.pdbx_description
1 polymer ?
#
loop_
_entity_poly.entity_id
_entity_poly.type
_entity_poly.pdbx_seq_one_letter_code
_entity_poly.pdbx_strand_id
1 'polypeptide(L)' 'STGEIGIIKILRTEKIQDGVERLIFASGPQALKRIQEREAELSESARIMHTSAENLSRAALNLMN' A
#
# COMPACT_ATOMS: atom_id res chain seq x y z
N SER A 1 -26.59 7.05 -1.29
CA SER A 1 -26.11 6.91 -2.68
C SER A 1 -24.83 6.08 -2.71
N THR A 2 -24.29 5.71 -3.89
CA THR A 2 -22.99 4.99 -3.97
C THR A 2 -21.84 5.75 -3.32
N GLY A 3 -21.95 7.06 -3.14
CA GLY A 3 -20.98 7.87 -2.41
C GLY A 3 -20.84 7.50 -0.93
N GLU A 4 -21.83 6.84 -0.33
CA GLU A 4 -21.77 6.36 1.07
C GLU A 4 -20.80 5.18 1.25
N ILE A 5 -20.44 4.48 0.17
CA ILE A 5 -19.42 3.41 0.18
C ILE A 5 -18.04 4.01 0.52
N GLY A 6 -17.82 5.28 0.18
CA GLY A 6 -16.56 5.98 0.41
C GLY A 6 -15.41 5.46 -0.47
N ILE A 7 -14.19 5.55 0.06
CA ILE A 7 -12.96 5.20 -0.66
C ILE A 7 -12.93 3.70 -0.95
N ILE A 8 -12.50 3.32 -2.15
CA ILE A 8 -12.16 1.94 -2.50
C ILE A 8 -10.65 1.84 -2.67
N LYS A 9 -10.01 0.91 -1.97
CA LYS A 9 -8.58 0.64 -2.06
C LYS A 9 -8.37 -0.78 -2.56
N ILE A 10 -7.78 -0.93 -3.74
CA ILE A 10 -7.27 -2.22 -4.23
C ILE A 10 -6.05 -2.58 -3.37
N LEU A 11 -6.10 -3.76 -2.75
CA LEU A 11 -5.07 -4.28 -1.85
C LEU A 11 -4.10 -5.19 -2.61
N ARG A 12 -4.62 -6.06 -3.48
CA ARG A 12 -3.79 -6.88 -4.38
C ARG A 12 -4.60 -7.29 -5.61
N THR A 13 -3.87 -7.71 -6.63
CA THR A 13 -4.43 -8.45 -7.77
C THR A 13 -3.85 -9.86 -7.78
N GLU A 14 -4.66 -10.84 -8.19
CA GLU A 14 -4.25 -12.23 -8.35
C GLU A 14 -4.63 -12.71 -9.75
N LYS A 15 -3.67 -13.21 -10.53
CA LYS A 15 -3.98 -13.92 -11.77
C LYS A 15 -4.47 -15.32 -11.42
N ILE A 16 -5.72 -15.63 -11.78
CA ILE A 16 -6.32 -16.96 -11.51
C ILE A 16 -6.14 -17.87 -12.72
N GLN A 17 -6.37 -17.34 -13.93
CA GLN A 17 -6.18 -18.03 -15.21
C GLN A 17 -5.93 -17.00 -16.32
N ASP A 18 -5.71 -17.46 -17.55
CA ASP A 18 -5.55 -16.54 -18.68
C ASP A 18 -6.84 -15.74 -18.91
N GLY A 19 -6.68 -14.42 -18.95
CA GLY A 19 -7.79 -13.48 -19.08
C GLY A 19 -8.63 -13.27 -17.82
N VAL A 20 -8.28 -13.85 -16.66
CA VAL A 20 -9.03 -13.67 -15.40
C VAL A 20 -8.12 -13.25 -14.25
N GLU A 21 -8.44 -12.09 -13.68
CA GLU A 21 -7.81 -11.55 -12.49
C GLU A 21 -8.83 -11.34 -11.36
N ARG A 22 -8.40 -11.63 -10.14
CA ARG A 22 -9.15 -11.28 -8.93
C ARG A 22 -8.57 -10.03 -8.31
N LEU A 23 -9.41 -9.03 -8.11
CA LEU A 23 -9.10 -7.86 -7.32
C LEU A 23 -9.52 -8.11 -5.87
N ILE A 24 -8.58 -8.01 -4.95
CA ILE A 24 -8.88 -7.96 -3.53
C ILE A 24 -8.84 -6.48 -3.15
N PHE A 25 -9.94 -5.97 -2.62
CA PHE A 25 -10.08 -4.57 -2.26
C PHE A 25 -10.76 -4.41 -0.90
N ALA A 26 -10.57 -3.24 -0.29
CA ALA A 26 -11.34 -2.78 0.85
C ALA A 26 -12.11 -1.51 0.46
N SER A 27 -13.17 -1.21 1.19
CA SER A 27 -13.92 0.04 1.02
C SER A 27 -14.13 0.77 2.36
N GLY A 28 -14.52 2.04 2.27
CA GLY A 28 -14.92 2.87 3.41
C GLY A 28 -13.86 2.90 4.52
N PRO A 29 -14.26 2.75 5.80
CA PRO A 29 -13.32 2.79 6.93
C PRO A 29 -12.21 1.74 6.85
N GLN A 30 -12.48 0.57 6.27
CA GLN A 30 -11.45 -0.48 6.13
C GLN A 30 -10.41 -0.11 5.08
N ALA A 31 -10.82 0.55 3.98
CA ALA A 31 -9.88 1.10 3.01
C ALA A 31 -8.98 2.17 3.64
N LEU A 32 -9.57 3.10 4.39
CA LEU A 32 -8.82 4.14 5.10
C LEU A 32 -7.82 3.54 6.09
N LYS A 33 -8.26 2.57 6.91
CA LYS A 33 -7.38 1.86 7.84
C LYS A 33 -6.18 1.23 7.12
N ARG A 34 -6.40 0.60 5.95
CA ARG A 34 -5.30 -0.04 5.19
C ARG A 34 -4.31 0.97 4.61
N ILE A 35 -4.79 2.16 4.24
CA ILE A 35 -3.92 3.25 3.82
C ILE A 35 -3.07 3.71 5.01
N GLN A 36 -3.69 3.97 6.16
CA GLN A 36 -2.99 4.43 7.36
C GLN A 36 -1.97 3.42 7.88
N GLU A 37 -2.30 2.13 7.91
CA GLU A 37 -1.37 1.06 8.27
C GLU A 37 -0.16 1.04 7.33
N ARG A 38 -0.38 1.18 6.02
CA ARG A 38 0.71 1.22 5.04
C ARG A 38 1.62 2.44 5.23
N GLU A 39 1.04 3.62 5.45
CA GLU A 39 1.81 4.84 5.70
C GLU A 39 2.63 4.72 6.99
N ALA A 40 2.06 4.13 8.04
CA ALA A 40 2.77 3.88 9.30
C ALA A 40 3.97 2.94 9.09
N GLU A 41 3.81 1.84 8.36
CA GLU A 41 4.90 0.92 8.01
C GLU A 41 6.02 1.61 7.23
N LEU A 42 5.68 2.44 6.23
CA LEU A 42 6.65 3.17 5.42
C LEU A 42 7.39 4.23 6.25
N SER A 43 6.66 4.97 7.09
CA SER A 43 7.23 5.98 7.98
C SER A 43 8.20 5.37 8.99
N GLU A 44 7.82 4.25 9.60
CA GLU A 44 8.69 3.53 10.53
C GLU A 44 9.95 2.99 9.83
N SER A 45 9.79 2.45 8.62
CA SER A 45 10.92 1.98 7.81
C SER A 45 11.89 3.14 7.46
N ALA A 46 11.35 4.30 7.09
CA ALA A 46 12.13 5.50 6.82
C ALA A 46 12.88 6.00 8.05
N ARG A 47 12.22 5.97 9.22
CA ARG A 47 12.82 6.32 10.51
C ARG A 47 14.00 5.41 10.85
N ILE A 48 13.84 4.09 10.70
CA ILE A 48 14.90 3.10 10.94
C ILE A 48 16.09 3.35 9.99
N MET A 49 15.80 3.69 8.74
CA MET A 49 16.81 3.94 7.70
C MET A 49 17.37 5.37 7.71
N HIS A 50 17.02 6.18 8.72
CA HIS A 50 17.44 7.58 8.86
C HIS A 50 17.24 8.42 7.58
N THR A 51 16.12 8.21 6.90
CA THR A 51 15.80 8.86 5.62
C THR A 51 14.32 9.26 5.57
N SER A 52 13.89 9.89 4.48
CA SER A 52 12.47 10.18 4.24
C SER A 52 11.79 9.01 3.52
N ALA A 53 10.46 8.90 3.60
CA ALA A 53 9.72 7.85 2.92
C ALA A 53 9.95 7.87 1.39
N GLU A 54 10.10 9.05 0.80
CA GLU A 54 10.40 9.25 -0.62
C GLU A 54 11.78 8.72 -1.00
N ASN A 55 12.75 8.83 -0.09
CA ASN A 55 14.12 8.40 -0.31
C ASN A 55 14.40 6.97 0.18
N LEU A 56 13.43 6.32 0.83
CA LEU A 56 13.58 5.01 1.44
C LEU A 56 14.04 3.94 0.44
N SER A 57 13.45 3.92 -0.76
CA SER A 57 13.85 2.96 -1.80
C SER A 57 15.29 3.15 -2.25
N ARG A 58 15.73 4.41 -2.44
CA ARG A 58 17.12 4.71 -2.80
C ARG A 58 18.09 4.33 -1.68
N ALA A 59 17.74 4.64 -0.44
CA ALA A 59 18.54 4.27 0.72
C ALA A 59 18.69 2.74 0.85
N ALA A 60 17.62 1.98 0.61
CA ALA A 60 17.66 0.52 0.61
C ALA A 60 18.56 -0.05 -0.49
N LEU A 61 18.50 0.48 -1.72
CA LEU A 61 19.36 0.06 -2.83
C LEU A 61 20.84 0.29 -2.54
N ASN A 62 21.19 1.38 -1.86
CA ASN A 62 22.57 1.68 -1.50
C ASN A 62 23.19 0.67 -0.52
N LEU A 63 22.39 -0.08 0.24
CA LEU A 63 22.90 -1.14 1.13
C LEU A 63 23.25 -2.44 0.39
N MET A 64 22.73 -2.62 -0.83
CA MET A 64 22.92 -3.85 -1.60
C MET A 64 24.15 -3.80 -2.53
N ASN A 65 24.81 -2.64 -2.62
CA ASN A 65 26.05 -2.41 -3.36
C ASN A 65 27.23 -2.32 -2.40
#